data_AF-K1TYQ4-F1
#
_entry.id   AF-K1TYQ4-F1
#
_cell.length_a   1.000
_cell.length_b   1.000
_cell.length_c   1.000
_cell.angle_alpha   90.00
_cell.angle_beta   90.00
_cell.angle_gamma   90.00
#
_symmetry.space_group_name_H-M   'P 1'
#
loop_
_entity.id
_entity.type
_entity.pdbx_description
1 polymer ?
#
loop_
_entity_poly.entity_id
_entity_poly.type
_entity_poly.pdbx_seq_one_letter_code
_entity_poly.pdbx_strand_id
1 'polypeptide(L)'
;LVKQLSFIGEECIRIARESGSYNDITGNLRSSIGYVVLVDGKPVVTGASKQYNGKNGHGEAGPPAAEALLQKLQAKFPWGVVLIVCAGMKYAAYVEAVHHKDVLTSAELKAESLAKKLLNDLIE
;
A
#
# COMPACT_ATOMS: atom_id res chain seq x y z
N LEU A 1 -7.43 6.74 16.37
CA LEU A 1 -6.97 5.57 15.58
C LEU A 1 -6.98 5.81 14.07
N VAL A 2 -8.10 6.14 13.43
CA VAL A 2 -8.17 6.37 11.95
C VAL A 2 -7.11 7.34 11.44
N LYS A 3 -6.99 8.54 12.02
CA LYS A 3 -5.97 9.53 11.61
C LYS A 3 -4.53 9.00 11.69
N GLN A 4 -4.22 8.22 12.72
CA GLN A 4 -2.91 7.61 12.91
C GLN A 4 -2.65 6.52 11.85
N LEU A 5 -3.63 5.65 11.59
CA LEU A 5 -3.53 4.64 10.54
C LEU A 5 -3.43 5.27 9.15
N SER A 6 -4.15 6.37 8.89
CA SER A 6 -3.99 7.13 7.65
C SER A 6 -2.58 7.68 7.50
N PHE A 7 -1.99 8.23 8.57
CA PHE A 7 -0.59 8.67 8.55
C PHE A 7 0.37 7.52 8.24
N ILE A 8 0.19 6.36 8.86
CA ILE A 8 0.98 5.17 8.57
C ILE A 8 0.81 4.76 7.10
N GLY A 9 -0.42 4.75 6.59
CA GLY A 9 -0.73 4.42 5.19
C GLY A 9 -0.06 5.34 4.18
N GLU A 10 -0.08 6.66 4.42
CA GLU A 10 0.60 7.64 3.59
C GLU A 10 2.13 7.42 3.58
N GLU A 11 2.73 7.19 4.75
CA GLU A 11 4.17 6.88 4.84
C GLU A 11 4.53 5.58 4.12
N CYS A 12 3.68 4.56 4.20
CA CYS A 12 3.89 3.31 3.46
C CYS A 12 3.88 3.54 1.95
N ILE A 13 2.87 4.25 1.44
CA ILE A 13 2.81 4.61 0.02
C ILE A 13 4.04 5.42 -0.39
N ARG A 14 4.42 6.42 0.41
CA ARG A 14 5.56 7.28 0.12
C ARG A 14 6.85 6.45 0.00
N ILE A 15 7.14 5.59 0.97
CA ILE A 15 8.32 4.70 0.95
C ILE A 15 8.27 3.75 -0.25
N ALA A 16 7.15 3.07 -0.46
CA ALA A 16 7.00 2.11 -1.54
C ALA A 16 7.15 2.74 -2.94
N ARG A 17 6.76 4.02 -3.12
CA ARG A 17 6.88 4.75 -4.38
C ARG A 17 8.22 5.44 -4.57
N GLU A 18 8.79 6.01 -3.51
CA GLU A 18 10.01 6.84 -3.59
C GLU A 18 11.28 6.02 -3.35
N SER A 19 11.23 5.03 -2.46
CA SER A 19 12.38 4.24 -2.02
C SER A 19 12.39 2.81 -2.57
N GLY A 20 11.33 2.39 -3.26
CA GLY A 20 11.26 1.07 -3.88
C GLY A 20 12.35 0.86 -4.94
N SER A 21 12.94 -0.34 -4.99
CA SER A 21 14.09 -0.65 -5.87
C SER A 21 13.70 -1.39 -7.16
N TYR A 22 12.41 -1.54 -7.42
CA TYR A 22 11.87 -2.13 -8.64
C TYR A 22 12.12 -1.26 -9.89
N ASN A 23 12.25 -1.92 -11.04
CA ASN A 23 12.46 -1.25 -12.30
C ASN A 23 11.15 -0.68 -12.83
N ASP A 24 11.04 0.64 -12.88
CA ASP A 24 9.82 1.30 -13.34
C ASP A 24 9.76 1.42 -14.88
N ILE A 25 9.58 0.27 -15.53
CA ILE A 25 9.55 0.18 -17.00
C ILE A 25 8.22 0.70 -17.54
N THR A 26 7.10 0.21 -17.02
CA THR A 26 5.76 0.55 -17.52
C THR A 26 5.01 1.57 -16.67
N GLY A 27 5.47 1.86 -15.44
CA GLY A 27 4.73 2.68 -14.48
C GLY A 27 3.71 1.88 -13.66
N ASN A 28 3.32 0.68 -14.11
CA ASN A 28 2.16 -0.04 -13.56
C ASN A 28 2.37 -0.49 -12.12
N LEU A 29 3.58 -0.90 -11.73
CA LEU A 29 3.86 -1.37 -10.38
C LEU A 29 3.72 -0.23 -9.37
N ARG A 30 4.46 0.88 -9.59
CA ARG A 30 4.37 2.10 -8.77
C ARG A 30 2.95 2.64 -8.69
N SER A 31 2.26 2.64 -9.83
CA SER A 31 0.89 3.13 -9.95
C SER A 31 -0.15 2.21 -9.31
N SER A 32 0.21 0.96 -9.04
CA SER A 32 -0.66 -0.01 -8.36
C SER A 32 -0.51 -0.03 -6.84
N ILE A 33 0.33 0.84 -6.27
CA ILE A 33 0.53 0.93 -4.83
C ILE A 33 -0.53 1.85 -4.24
N GLY A 34 -1.28 1.35 -3.27
CA GLY A 34 -2.39 2.07 -2.62
C GLY A 34 -2.68 1.55 -1.22
N TYR A 35 -3.47 2.31 -0.45
CA TYR A 35 -3.96 1.87 0.86
C TYR A 35 -5.42 2.23 1.07
N VAL A 36 -6.07 1.53 2.00
CA VAL A 36 -7.39 1.90 2.54
C VAL A 36 -7.39 1.71 4.05
N VAL A 37 -8.06 2.61 4.76
CA VAL A 37 -8.43 2.45 6.16
C VAL A 37 -9.91 2.10 6.23
N LEU A 38 -10.21 1.01 6.92
CA LEU A 38 -11.54 0.52 7.18
C LEU A 38 -11.94 0.80 8.62
N VAL A 39 -13.22 1.12 8.81
CA VAL A 39 -13.89 1.10 10.12
C VAL A 39 -15.11 0.22 9.96
N ASP A 40 -15.11 -0.91 10.66
CA ASP A 40 -16.19 -1.90 10.64
C ASP A 40 -16.59 -2.33 9.23
N GLY A 41 -15.57 -2.72 8.45
CA GLY A 41 -15.72 -3.16 7.07
C GLY A 41 -16.00 -2.06 6.06
N LYS A 42 -16.14 -0.79 6.48
CA LYS A 42 -16.42 0.34 5.59
C LYS A 42 -15.16 1.17 5.31
N PRO A 43 -14.84 1.48 4.05
CA PRO A 43 -13.74 2.37 3.71
C PRO A 43 -14.04 3.80 4.18
N VAL A 44 -13.16 4.33 5.04
CA VAL A 44 -13.25 5.70 5.58
C VAL A 44 -12.16 6.62 5.02
N VAL A 45 -11.00 6.08 4.68
CA VAL A 45 -9.88 6.82 4.05
C VAL A 45 -9.24 5.94 2.99
N THR A 46 -9.02 6.49 1.80
CA THR A 46 -8.33 5.79 0.70
C THR A 46 -7.14 6.61 0.24
N GLY A 47 -5.95 6.04 0.29
CA GLY A 47 -4.77 6.58 -0.37
C GLY A 47 -4.85 6.26 -1.85
N ALA A 48 -5.17 7.26 -2.67
CA ALA A 48 -5.35 7.05 -4.10
C ALA A 48 -4.08 6.48 -4.74
N SER A 49 -4.27 5.42 -5.53
CA SER A 49 -3.31 4.97 -6.54
C SER A 49 -3.12 6.12 -7.53
N LYS A 50 -1.98 6.79 -7.45
CA LYS A 50 -1.61 7.82 -8.43
C LYS A 50 -1.01 7.12 -9.64
N GLN A 51 -1.39 7.56 -10.83
CA GLN A 51 -0.77 7.11 -12.05
C GLN A 51 0.62 7.74 -12.18
N TYR A 52 1.62 6.91 -12.45
CA TYR A 52 3.00 7.30 -12.70
C TYR A 52 3.43 6.78 -14.05
N ASN A 53 4.15 7.61 -14.80
CA ASN A 53 4.80 7.20 -16.02
C ASN A 53 6.04 6.36 -15.70
N GLY A 54 6.18 5.23 -16.38
CA GLY A 54 7.43 4.48 -16.48
C GLY A 54 8.25 4.92 -17.68
N LYS A 55 9.39 4.26 -17.88
CA LYS A 55 10.28 4.51 -19.04
C LYS A 55 9.59 4.32 -20.40
N ASN A 56 8.76 3.28 -20.51
CA ASN A 56 8.12 2.82 -21.74
C ASN A 56 6.60 2.61 -21.56
N GLY A 57 5.95 3.36 -20.67
CA GLY A 57 4.52 3.24 -20.44
C GLY A 57 3.96 4.28 -19.46
N HIS A 58 2.63 4.37 -19.41
CA HIS A 58 1.92 5.40 -18.64
C HIS A 58 1.33 4.92 -17.31
N GLY A 59 1.57 3.67 -16.89
CA GLY A 59 1.10 3.18 -15.60
C GLY A 59 -0.41 2.95 -15.49
N GLU A 60 -1.16 3.02 -16.61
CA GLU A 60 -2.63 3.02 -16.65
C GLU A 60 -3.28 1.77 -16.05
N ALA A 61 -2.60 0.62 -16.13
CA ALA A 61 -3.12 -0.61 -15.54
C ALA A 61 -2.96 -0.66 -14.01
N GLY A 62 -2.13 0.23 -13.44
CA GLY A 62 -1.82 0.26 -12.02
C GLY A 62 -3.01 0.58 -11.12
N PRO A 63 -3.64 1.76 -11.28
CA PRO A 63 -4.76 2.18 -10.43
C PRO A 63 -5.93 1.18 -10.39
N PRO A 64 -6.43 0.66 -11.53
CA PRO A 64 -7.52 -0.31 -11.54
C PRO A 64 -7.15 -1.60 -10.80
N ALA A 65 -5.90 -2.06 -10.93
CA ALA A 65 -5.44 -3.27 -10.26
C ALA A 65 -5.33 -3.08 -8.73
N ALA A 66 -4.88 -1.90 -8.28
CA ALA A 66 -4.85 -1.55 -6.87
C ALA A 66 -6.26 -1.56 -6.28
N GLU A 67 -7.20 -0.87 -6.94
CA GLU A 67 -8.58 -0.79 -6.50
C GLU A 67 -9.24 -2.17 -6.42
N ALA A 68 -9.08 -2.99 -7.46
CA ALA A 68 -9.64 -4.34 -7.48
C ALA A 68 -9.06 -5.24 -6.37
N LEU A 69 -7.77 -5.10 -6.04
CA LEU A 69 -7.15 -5.84 -4.94
C LEU A 69 -7.64 -5.33 -3.58
N LEU A 70 -7.69 -4.01 -3.39
CA LEU A 70 -8.19 -3.40 -2.16
C LEU A 70 -9.63 -3.84 -1.91
N GLN A 71 -10.54 -3.70 -2.88
CA GLN A 71 -11.95 -4.13 -2.73
C GLN A 71 -12.08 -5.60 -2.31
N LYS A 72 -11.27 -6.49 -2.89
CA LYS A 72 -11.23 -7.92 -2.50
C LYS A 72 -10.75 -8.14 -1.07
N LEU A 73 -9.76 -7.36 -0.63
CA LEU A 73 -9.23 -7.47 0.72
C LEU A 73 -10.19 -6.88 1.76
N GLN A 74 -10.93 -5.82 1.44
CA GLN A 74 -11.92 -5.21 2.35
C GLN A 74 -12.96 -6.23 2.83
N ALA A 75 -13.45 -7.09 1.93
CA ALA A 75 -14.43 -8.13 2.25
C ALA A 75 -13.95 -9.13 3.32
N LYS A 76 -12.64 -9.22 3.58
CA LYS A 76 -12.07 -10.12 4.60
C LYS A 76 -12.07 -9.53 6.01
N PHE A 77 -12.30 -8.23 6.15
CA PHE A 77 -12.18 -7.50 7.42
C PHE A 77 -13.48 -6.77 7.77
N PRO A 78 -14.52 -7.49 8.23
CA PRO A 78 -15.85 -6.90 8.48
C PRO A 78 -15.97 -6.06 9.75
N TRP A 79 -14.99 -6.10 10.66
CA TRP A 79 -15.03 -5.42 11.96
C TRP A 79 -13.68 -4.79 12.31
N GLY A 80 -13.72 -3.77 13.17
CA GLY A 80 -12.53 -3.11 13.72
C GLY A 80 -11.98 -2.00 12.82
N VAL A 81 -10.85 -1.42 13.24
CA VAL A 81 -10.15 -0.38 12.48
C VAL A 81 -8.92 -0.99 11.82
N VAL A 82 -8.94 -1.11 10.48
CA VAL A 82 -7.93 -1.87 9.73
C VAL A 82 -7.26 -0.98 8.70
N LEU A 83 -5.92 -1.00 8.63
CA LEU A 83 -5.15 -0.43 7.55
C LEU A 83 -4.74 -1.55 6.59
N ILE A 84 -5.11 -1.42 5.32
CA ILE A 84 -4.68 -2.32 4.24
C ILE A 84 -3.79 -1.53 3.30
N VAL A 85 -2.56 -1.99 3.08
CA VAL A 85 -1.63 -1.46 2.07
C VAL A 85 -1.37 -2.57 1.06
N CYS A 86 -1.38 -2.26 -0.25
CA CYS A 86 -1.15 -3.28 -1.27
C CYS A 86 -0.48 -2.72 -2.53
N ALA A 87 0.12 -3.63 -3.30
CA ALA A 87 0.54 -3.44 -4.68
C ALA A 87 -0.34 -4.32 -5.58
N GLY A 88 -1.19 -3.70 -6.40
CA GLY A 88 -2.23 -4.39 -7.19
C GLY A 88 -1.69 -5.28 -8.32
N MET A 89 -0.45 -5.05 -8.77
CA MET A 89 0.16 -5.88 -9.81
C MET A 89 0.49 -7.28 -9.30
N LYS A 90 -0.03 -8.33 -9.96
CA LYS A 90 0.18 -9.74 -9.55
C LYS A 90 1.65 -10.15 -9.48
N TYR A 91 2.50 -9.54 -10.32
CA TYR A 91 3.93 -9.80 -10.34
C TYR A 91 4.70 -9.07 -9.24
N ALA A 92 4.06 -8.21 -8.43
CA ALA A 92 4.71 -7.49 -7.33
C ALA A 92 5.42 -8.46 -6.37
N ALA A 93 4.72 -9.51 -5.94
CA ALA A 93 5.28 -10.52 -5.04
C ALA A 93 6.45 -11.29 -5.70
N TYR A 94 6.37 -11.54 -7.01
CA TYR A 94 7.45 -12.19 -7.75
C TYR A 94 8.70 -11.28 -7.84
N VAL A 95 8.50 -9.99 -8.14
CA VAL A 95 9.58 -8.99 -8.18
C VAL A 95 10.28 -8.87 -6.83
N GLU A 96 9.52 -8.93 -5.74
CA GLU A 96 10.07 -8.85 -4.39
C GLU A 96 10.80 -10.13 -3.98
N ALA A 97 10.18 -11.31 -4.14
CA ALA A 97 10.75 -12.58 -3.70
C ALA A 97 11.91 -13.09 -4.57
N VAL A 98 11.82 -12.92 -5.90
CA VAL A 98 12.77 -13.54 -6.85
C VAL A 98 13.85 -12.57 -7.29
N HIS A 99 13.50 -11.30 -7.51
CA HIS A 99 14.47 -10.28 -7.94
C HIS A 99 15.04 -9.46 -6.78
N HIS A 100 14.69 -9.80 -5.53
CA HIS A 100 15.13 -9.11 -4.31
C HIS A 100 14.94 -7.59 -4.40
N LYS A 101 13.81 -7.17 -5.00
CA LYS A 101 13.47 -5.76 -5.16
C LYS A 101 12.49 -5.35 -4.07
N ASP A 102 12.67 -4.16 -3.54
CA ASP A 102 11.79 -3.62 -2.53
C ASP A 102 10.55 -3.03 -3.21
N VAL A 103 9.39 -3.66 -2.99
CA VAL A 103 8.09 -3.19 -3.46
C VAL A 103 7.26 -2.67 -2.29
N LEU A 104 7.09 -3.49 -1.25
CA LEU A 104 6.40 -3.13 -0.01
C LEU A 104 7.21 -3.48 1.23
N THR A 105 8.32 -4.22 1.12
CA THR A 105 9.13 -4.67 2.26
C THR A 105 9.53 -3.52 3.19
N SER A 106 10.11 -2.43 2.66
CA SER A 106 10.49 -1.29 3.51
C SER A 106 9.28 -0.55 4.08
N ALA A 107 8.17 -0.53 3.35
CA ALA A 107 6.93 0.08 3.81
C ALA A 107 6.34 -0.73 4.98
N GLU A 108 6.35 -2.06 4.91
CA GLU A 108 5.91 -2.96 5.97
C GLU A 108 6.74 -2.77 7.25
N LEU A 109 8.08 -2.77 7.14
CA LEU A 109 8.96 -2.54 8.29
C LEU A 109 8.69 -1.18 8.95
N LYS A 110 8.44 -0.14 8.15
CA LYS A 110 8.05 1.18 8.69
C LYS A 110 6.67 1.13 9.35
N ALA A 111 5.71 0.46 8.73
CA ALA A 111 4.36 0.31 9.27
C ALA A 111 4.39 -0.37 10.64
N GLU A 112 5.14 -1.47 10.78
CA GLU A 112 5.32 -2.16 12.05
C GLU A 112 5.92 -1.24 13.12
N SER A 113 6.97 -0.49 12.76
CA SER A 113 7.63 0.43 13.69
C SER A 113 6.66 1.51 14.19
N LEU A 114 5.86 2.09 13.29
CA LEU A 114 4.87 3.12 13.66
C LEU A 114 3.68 2.51 14.42
N ALA A 115 3.21 1.33 14.04
CA ALA A 115 2.13 0.64 14.73
C ALA A 115 2.52 0.26 16.16
N LYS A 116 3.75 -0.22 16.39
CA LYS A 116 4.28 -0.50 17.73
C LYS A 116 4.30 0.75 18.61
N LYS A 117 4.75 1.89 18.07
CA LYS A 117 4.71 3.18 18.79
C LYS A 117 3.28 3.59 19.14
N LEU A 118 2.38 3.54 18.18
CA LEU A 118 0.97 3.86 18.39
C LEU A 118 0.33 2.96 19.46
N LEU A 119 0.64 1.66 19.48
CA LEU A 119 0.12 0.76 20.50
C LEU A 119 0.67 1.09 21.89
N ASN A 120 1.94 1.44 22.00
CA ASN A 120 2.52 1.86 23.28
C ASN A 120 1.87 3.16 23.78
N ASP A 121 1.70 4.15 22.90
CA ASP A 121 1.06 5.44 23.23
C ASP A 121 -0.43 5.29 23.64
N LEU A 122 -1.06 4.16 23.34
CA LEU A 122 -2.46 3.87 23.73
C LEU A 122 -2.57 3.15 25.09
N ILE A 123 -1.47 2.56 25.57
CA ILE A 123 -1.42 1.81 26.83
C ILE A 123 -0.96 2.70 27.99
N GLU A 124 -0.27 3.80 27.70
CA GLU A 124 0.05 4.89 28.64
C GLU A 124 -1.11 5.90 28.79
#